data_AF-A0A258G1Z6-F1
#
_entry.id   AF-A0A258G1Z6-F1
#
_cell.length_a   1.000
_cell.length_b   1.000
_cell.length_c   1.000
_cell.angle_alpha   90.00
_cell.angle_beta   90.00
_cell.angle_gamma   90.00
#
_symmetry.space_group_name_H-M   'P 1'
#
loop_
_entity.id
_entity.type
_entity.pdbx_description
1 polymer ?
#
loop_
_entity_poly.entity_id
_entity_poly.type
_entity_poly.pdbx_seq_one_letter_code
_entity_poly.pdbx_strand_id
1 'polypeptide(L)'
;MEDILSSIKRIIAEEGDGSAVSRGRRAPRPTSTVSAAPAPLRRAAPDPADVLELSDPVIDDLDDDHVVSQPVANDSILSETAAQASRGALDTLSRLVVKPAPAAEAHAPETLEGMVREMLRPMLREWLDAKLPGMVEDMVAREIARITQGR
;
A
#
# COMPACT_ATOMS: atom_id res chain seq x y z
N MET A 1 17.17 15.08 42.55
CA MET A 1 16.67 14.53 41.27
C MET A 1 15.39 15.23 40.84
N GLU A 2 14.48 15.52 41.78
CA GLU A 2 13.21 16.24 41.54
C GLU A 2 13.39 17.72 41.11
N ASP A 3 14.49 18.37 41.52
CA ASP A 3 14.80 19.76 41.15
C ASP A 3 15.09 19.93 39.65
N ILE A 4 15.75 18.94 39.03
CA ILE A 4 16.09 18.97 37.60
C ILE A 4 14.80 18.91 36.76
N LEU A 5 13.86 18.04 37.12
CA LEU A 5 12.58 17.90 36.43
C LEU A 5 11.69 19.14 36.62
N SER A 6 11.74 19.75 37.80
CA SER A 6 11.01 20.99 38.10
C SER A 6 11.53 22.18 37.28
N SER A 7 12.85 22.24 37.03
CA SER A 7 13.47 23.28 36.20
C SER A 7 13.09 23.14 34.72
N ILE A 8 13.10 21.92 34.16
CA ILE A 8 12.71 21.69 32.76
C ILE A 8 11.22 22.01 32.56
N LYS A 9 10.34 21.61 33.49
CA LYS A 9 8.91 21.90 33.41
C LYS A 9 8.61 23.40 33.44
N ARG A 10 9.37 24.17 34.22
CA ARG A 10 9.22 25.62 34.28
C ARG A 10 9.61 26.29 32.96
N ILE A 11 10.73 25.90 32.34
CA ILE A 11 11.20 26.50 31.07
C ILE A 11 10.17 26.29 29.96
N ILE A 12 9.61 25.08 29.83
CA ILE A 12 8.60 24.77 28.81
C ILE A 12 7.30 25.56 29.03
N ALA A 13 6.88 25.74 30.28
CA ALA A 13 5.68 26.49 30.61
C ALA A 13 5.85 28.01 30.40
N GLU A 14 7.06 28.53 30.58
CA GLU A 14 7.38 29.96 30.49
C GLU A 14 7.68 30.39 29.03
N GLU A 15 8.16 29.49 28.18
CA GLU A 15 8.54 29.77 26.78
C GLU A 15 7.41 29.54 25.76
N GLY A 16 6.31 28.87 26.15
CA GLY A 16 5.21 28.48 25.25
C GLY A 16 4.08 29.49 25.03
N ASP A 17 4.01 30.61 25.76
CA ASP A 17 2.80 31.47 25.79
C ASP A 17 3.05 32.93 25.34
N GLY A 18 3.98 33.13 24.39
CA GLY A 18 4.57 34.45 24.11
C GLY A 18 4.45 35.08 22.71
N SER A 19 3.80 34.46 21.71
CA SER A 19 3.58 35.10 20.39
C SER A 19 2.59 34.28 19.55
N ALA A 20 1.43 34.73 19.05
CA ALA A 20 0.80 36.03 19.00
C ALA A 20 -0.74 35.85 18.84
N VAL A 21 -1.49 36.80 19.39
CA VAL A 21 -2.96 36.90 19.30
C VAL A 21 -3.38 37.70 18.04
N SER A 22 -4.56 37.36 17.48
CA SER A 22 -5.52 38.23 16.75
C SER A 22 -5.63 38.18 15.21
N ARG A 23 -6.69 37.49 14.72
CA ARG A 23 -7.87 38.09 14.01
C ARG A 23 -8.89 36.98 13.67
N GLY A 24 -10.09 36.97 14.27
CA GLY A 24 -11.34 37.50 13.67
C GLY A 24 -12.02 36.44 12.79
N ARG A 25 -13.30 36.04 12.87
CA ARG A 25 -14.56 36.63 13.35
C ARG A 25 -15.52 35.46 13.67
N ARG A 26 -16.42 35.67 14.63
CA ARG A 26 -17.59 34.80 14.89
C ARG A 26 -18.84 35.38 14.22
N ALA A 27 -19.64 34.56 13.53
CA ALA A 27 -21.12 34.50 13.54
C ALA A 27 -21.64 33.56 12.40
N PRO A 28 -22.93 33.19 12.37
CA PRO A 28 -23.56 32.09 13.09
C PRO A 28 -23.94 30.91 12.18
N ARG A 29 -24.14 29.72 12.77
CA ARG A 29 -24.68 28.54 12.08
C ARG A 29 -26.18 28.73 11.78
N PRO A 30 -26.65 28.59 10.52
CA PRO A 30 -28.04 28.25 10.26
C PRO A 30 -28.22 26.73 10.43
N THR A 31 -29.15 26.33 11.28
CA THR A 31 -29.76 25.00 11.24
C THR A 31 -30.66 24.94 10.02
N SER A 32 -30.25 24.23 8.99
CA SER A 32 -31.12 23.87 7.86
C SER A 32 -31.19 22.36 7.76
N THR A 33 -32.28 21.82 8.27
CA THR A 33 -32.83 20.49 7.97
C THR A 33 -33.09 20.36 6.47
N VAL A 34 -32.39 19.47 5.75
CA VAL A 34 -33.00 18.72 4.63
C VAL A 34 -32.30 17.36 4.48
N SER A 35 -33.14 16.33 4.44
CA SER A 35 -32.88 14.98 3.93
C SER A 35 -32.00 14.95 2.68
N ALA A 36 -31.00 14.07 2.65
CA ALA A 36 -30.35 13.62 1.42
C ALA A 36 -29.70 12.23 1.63
N ALA A 37 -29.92 11.34 0.66
CA ALA A 37 -29.50 9.94 0.58
C ALA A 37 -28.01 9.68 0.94
N PRO A 38 -27.62 8.45 1.33
CA PRO A 38 -26.22 8.14 1.59
C PRO A 38 -25.42 8.29 0.29
N ALA A 39 -24.61 9.34 0.21
CA ALA A 39 -23.57 9.42 -0.80
C ALA A 39 -22.62 8.22 -0.61
N PRO A 40 -22.16 7.56 -1.69
CA PRO A 40 -21.17 6.50 -1.55
C PRO A 40 -19.95 7.12 -0.90
N LEU A 41 -19.48 6.51 0.20
CA LEU A 41 -18.18 6.82 0.78
C LEU A 41 -17.14 6.60 -0.32
N ARG A 42 -16.77 7.67 -1.04
CA ARG A 42 -15.55 7.68 -1.84
C ARG A 42 -14.43 7.46 -0.85
N ARG A 43 -13.91 6.24 -0.78
CA ARG A 43 -12.65 5.95 -0.10
C ARG A 43 -11.64 6.90 -0.73
N ALA A 44 -11.19 7.90 0.04
CA ALA A 44 -10.08 8.73 -0.38
C ALA A 44 -8.96 7.78 -0.78
N ALA A 45 -8.44 7.92 -2.00
CA ALA A 45 -7.21 7.25 -2.34
C ALA A 45 -6.17 7.67 -1.28
N PRO A 46 -5.38 6.72 -0.73
CA PRO A 46 -4.31 7.08 0.19
C PRO A 46 -3.44 8.15 -0.48
N ASP A 47 -3.02 9.15 0.28
CA ASP A 47 -2.09 10.16 -0.21
C ASP A 47 -0.85 9.43 -0.74
N PRO A 48 -0.39 9.68 -1.98
CA PRO A 48 0.83 9.05 -2.49
C PRO A 48 2.04 9.29 -1.58
N ALA A 49 2.03 10.33 -0.72
CA ALA A 49 3.05 10.54 0.30
C ALA A 49 3.04 9.49 1.43
N ASP A 50 1.90 8.83 1.69
CA ASP A 50 1.75 7.78 2.70
C ASP A 50 2.10 6.38 2.15
N VAL A 51 2.36 6.26 0.84
CA VAL A 51 2.67 4.99 0.17
C VAL A 51 4.17 4.94 -0.12
N LEU A 52 4.91 4.24 0.73
CA LEU A 52 6.34 3.99 0.53
C LEU A 52 6.54 2.78 -0.40
N GLU A 53 6.94 3.03 -1.64
CA GLU A 53 7.27 2.00 -2.63
C GLU A 53 8.80 1.83 -2.72
N LEU A 54 9.29 0.65 -2.32
CA LEU A 54 10.72 0.35 -2.27
C LEU A 54 11.13 -0.48 -3.50
N SER A 55 11.35 0.20 -4.62
CA SER A 55 11.74 -0.43 -5.89
C SER A 55 13.22 -0.79 -5.97
N ASP A 56 14.07 -0.11 -5.18
CA ASP A 56 15.50 -0.34 -5.11
C ASP A 56 15.91 -0.82 -3.71
N PRO A 57 16.83 -1.79 -3.61
CA PRO A 57 17.37 -2.19 -2.32
C PRO A 57 18.17 -1.02 -1.73
N VAL A 58 17.78 -0.58 -0.53
CA VAL A 58 18.59 0.35 0.27
C VAL A 58 19.84 -0.41 0.71
N ILE A 59 20.94 -0.19 0.00
CA ILE A 59 22.28 -0.56 0.46
C ILE A 59 22.71 0.63 1.31
N ASP A 60 22.77 0.44 2.62
CA ASP A 60 23.32 1.42 3.54
C ASP A 60 24.84 1.44 3.30
N ASP A 61 25.29 2.29 2.38
CA ASP A 61 26.69 2.70 2.31
C ASP A 61 26.93 3.56 3.55
N LEU A 62 27.21 2.89 4.67
CA LEU A 62 27.63 3.49 5.92
C LEU A 62 28.88 4.34 5.66
N ASP A 63 28.67 5.63 5.40
CA ASP A 63 29.73 6.62 5.43
C ASP A 63 30.35 6.63 6.84
N ASP A 64 31.55 6.06 6.89
CA ASP A 64 32.72 6.29 7.73
C ASP A 64 32.64 7.42 8.80
N ASP A 65 31.72 7.28 9.76
CA ASP A 65 31.92 7.75 11.12
C ASP A 65 32.05 6.49 11.99
N HIS A 66 33.30 6.11 12.27
CA HIS A 66 33.67 4.96 13.08
C HIS A 66 33.11 5.06 14.52
N VAL A 67 31.83 4.76 14.69
CA VAL A 67 31.37 4.07 15.88
C VAL A 67 31.99 2.68 15.76
N VAL A 68 33.00 2.41 16.59
CA VAL A 68 33.49 1.05 16.79
C VAL A 68 32.30 0.25 17.31
N SER A 69 31.53 -0.33 16.39
CA SER A 69 30.65 -1.44 16.67
C SER A 69 31.57 -2.55 17.14
N GLN A 70 31.82 -2.58 18.45
CA GLN A 70 32.24 -3.81 19.08
C GLN A 70 31.27 -4.88 18.56
N PRO A 71 31.76 -6.05 18.12
CA PRO A 71 30.86 -7.14 17.83
C PRO A 71 30.15 -7.41 19.15
N VAL A 72 28.94 -6.88 19.31
CA VAL A 72 27.98 -7.48 20.21
C VAL A 72 27.91 -8.88 19.66
N ALA A 73 28.49 -9.82 20.40
CA ALA A 73 28.23 -11.21 20.16
C ALA A 73 26.72 -11.29 20.19
N ASN A 74 26.10 -11.36 19.01
CA ASN A 74 24.70 -11.68 18.89
C ASN A 74 24.64 -13.05 19.52
N ASP A 75 24.26 -13.08 20.81
CA ASP A 75 24.18 -14.29 21.59
C ASP A 75 23.06 -15.08 20.95
N SER A 76 23.44 -15.88 19.96
CA SER A 76 22.51 -16.51 19.05
C SER A 76 21.66 -17.42 19.90
N ILE A 77 20.40 -17.03 20.08
CA ILE A 77 19.42 -17.77 20.87
C ILE A 77 19.23 -19.17 20.25
N LEU A 78 19.60 -19.33 18.98
CA LEU A 78 19.60 -20.59 18.26
C LEU A 78 20.97 -21.25 18.26
N SER A 79 20.99 -22.56 18.44
CA SER A 79 22.18 -23.37 18.14
C SER A 79 22.44 -23.38 16.64
N GLU A 80 23.71 -23.48 16.24
CA GLU A 80 24.12 -23.54 14.83
C GLU A 80 23.38 -24.66 14.07
N THR A 81 23.20 -25.81 14.72
CA THR A 81 22.45 -26.94 14.15
C THR A 81 20.98 -26.60 13.92
N ALA A 82 20.32 -25.91 14.87
CA ALA A 82 18.94 -25.49 14.71
C ALA A 82 18.80 -24.43 13.60
N ALA A 83 19.71 -23.46 13.56
CA ALA A 83 19.74 -22.45 12.51
C ALA A 83 19.90 -23.08 11.11
N GLN A 84 20.82 -24.04 10.98
CA GLN A 84 21.06 -24.74 9.72
C GLN A 84 19.88 -25.60 9.29
N ALA A 85 19.21 -26.29 10.22
CA ALA A 85 18.01 -27.05 9.95
C ALA A 85 16.84 -26.15 9.49
N SER A 86 16.64 -25.02 10.18
CA SER A 86 15.60 -24.04 9.82
C SER A 86 15.84 -23.43 8.43
N ARG A 87 17.10 -23.12 8.08
CA ARG A 87 17.47 -22.63 6.74
C ARG A 87 17.10 -23.63 5.64
N GLY A 88 17.37 -24.92 5.83
CA GLY A 88 17.00 -25.95 4.84
C GLY A 88 15.47 -26.10 4.65
N ALA A 89 14.70 -26.03 5.74
CA ALA A 89 13.24 -26.09 5.67
C ALA A 89 12.64 -24.84 5.00
N LEU A 90 13.19 -23.66 5.32
CA LEU A 90 12.76 -22.39 4.72
C LEU A 90 13.12 -22.31 3.22
N ASP A 91 14.29 -22.81 2.81
CA ASP A 91 14.67 -22.89 1.40
C ASP A 91 13.74 -23.82 0.61
N THR A 92 13.38 -24.96 1.19
CA THR A 92 12.41 -25.89 0.60
C THR A 92 11.03 -25.24 0.47
N LEU A 93 10.56 -24.51 1.49
CA LEU A 93 9.30 -23.77 1.45
C LEU A 93 9.33 -22.66 0.39
N SER A 94 10.43 -21.90 0.32
CA SER A 94 10.62 -20.83 -0.67
C SER A 94 10.51 -21.36 -2.09
N ARG A 95 11.13 -22.51 -2.40
CA ARG A 95 11.02 -23.17 -3.71
C ARG A 95 9.60 -23.61 -4.06
N LEU A 96 8.77 -23.94 -3.07
CA LEU A 96 7.37 -24.32 -3.28
C LEU A 96 6.46 -23.10 -3.52
N VAL A 97 6.76 -21.97 -2.86
CA VAL A 97 6.03 -20.71 -3.03
C VAL A 97 6.42 -20.00 -4.34
N VAL A 98 7.67 -20.13 -4.78
CA VAL A 98 8.25 -19.43 -5.95
C VAL A 98 8.28 -20.31 -7.20
N LYS A 99 7.46 -21.35 -7.32
CA LYS A 99 7.24 -22.04 -8.60
C LYS A 99 6.01 -21.46 -9.32
N PRO A 100 6.11 -20.36 -10.10
CA PRO A 100 5.22 -20.17 -11.22
C PRO A 100 5.66 -21.17 -12.28
N ALA A 101 4.97 -22.30 -12.39
CA ALA A 101 5.20 -23.21 -13.51
C ALA A 101 4.83 -22.47 -14.82
N PRO A 102 5.75 -22.31 -15.78
CA PRO A 102 5.44 -21.75 -17.08
C PRO A 102 4.97 -22.88 -17.99
N ALA A 103 3.66 -23.02 -18.15
CA ALA A 103 2.95 -23.66 -19.26
C ALA A 103 1.51 -23.84 -18.76
N ALA A 104 0.52 -23.13 -19.29
CA ALA A 104 -0.08 -23.53 -20.55
C ALA A 104 -0.26 -25.05 -20.62
N GLU A 105 -1.00 -25.63 -19.67
CA GLU A 105 -1.98 -26.69 -19.91
C GLU A 105 -2.54 -27.21 -18.57
N ALA A 106 -3.86 -27.31 -18.52
CA ALA A 106 -4.63 -28.16 -17.61
C ALA A 106 -4.48 -27.93 -16.10
N HIS A 107 -5.48 -27.20 -15.56
CA HIS A 107 -6.27 -27.64 -14.42
C HIS A 107 -5.55 -28.43 -13.31
N ALA A 108 -4.96 -27.72 -12.34
CA ALA A 108 -4.79 -28.26 -11.01
C ALA A 108 -5.66 -27.45 -10.02
N PRO A 109 -6.69 -28.06 -9.39
CA PRO A 109 -7.47 -27.44 -8.31
C PRO A 109 -6.71 -27.33 -6.97
N GLU A 110 -5.37 -27.37 -6.98
CA GLU A 110 -4.56 -27.41 -5.76
C GLU A 110 -4.08 -26.03 -5.28
N THR A 111 -4.26 -24.98 -6.10
CA THR A 111 -3.93 -23.61 -5.70
C THR A 111 -5.20 -22.76 -5.58
N LEU A 112 -5.23 -21.87 -4.57
CA LEU A 112 -6.31 -20.91 -4.37
C LEU A 112 -6.53 -20.04 -5.61
N GLU A 113 -5.45 -19.70 -6.32
CA GLU A 113 -5.53 -18.95 -7.58
C GLU A 113 -6.32 -19.72 -8.64
N GLY A 114 -6.09 -21.02 -8.79
CA GLY A 114 -6.84 -21.87 -9.71
C GLY A 114 -8.35 -21.86 -9.41
N MET A 115 -8.72 -21.97 -8.12
CA MET A 115 -10.11 -21.93 -7.69
C MET A 115 -10.77 -20.57 -7.91
N VAL A 116 -10.08 -19.47 -7.56
CA VAL A 116 -10.57 -18.11 -7.77
C VAL A 116 -10.71 -17.81 -9.27
N ARG A 117 -9.78 -18.27 -10.10
CA ARG A 117 -9.83 -18.09 -11.56
C ARG A 117 -11.03 -18.81 -12.17
N GLU A 118 -11.31 -20.04 -11.76
CA GLU A 118 -12.48 -20.78 -12.24
C GLU A 118 -13.80 -20.15 -11.78
N MET A 119 -13.83 -19.56 -10.59
CA MET A 119 -14.99 -18.80 -10.10
C MET A 119 -15.19 -17.46 -10.81
N LEU A 120 -14.11 -16.74 -11.15
CA LEU A 120 -14.19 -15.43 -11.83
C LEU A 120 -14.45 -15.56 -13.33
N ARG A 121 -14.08 -16.68 -13.95
CA ARG A 121 -14.26 -16.92 -15.40
C ARG A 121 -15.71 -16.73 -15.88
N PRO A 122 -16.77 -17.27 -15.23
CA PRO A 122 -18.15 -17.04 -15.67
C PRO A 122 -18.59 -15.58 -15.50
N MET A 123 -18.20 -14.89 -14.42
CA MET A 123 -18.58 -13.50 -14.17
C MET A 123 -17.94 -12.54 -15.19
N LEU A 124 -16.66 -12.76 -15.52
CA LEU A 124 -15.96 -11.98 -16.53
C LEU A 124 -16.53 -12.21 -17.93
N ARG A 125 -16.93 -13.45 -18.25
CA ARG A 125 -17.59 -13.76 -19.52
C ARG A 125 -18.90 -12.99 -19.68
N GLU A 126 -19.79 -13.09 -18.71
CA GLU A 126 -21.09 -12.39 -18.74
C GLU A 126 -20.91 -10.87 -18.86
N TRP A 127 -19.93 -10.32 -18.13
CA TRP A 127 -19.61 -8.90 -18.22
C TRP A 127 -19.08 -8.51 -19.61
N LEU A 128 -18.16 -9.30 -20.18
CA LEU A 128 -17.62 -9.06 -21.52
C LEU A 128 -18.73 -9.15 -22.57
N ASP A 129 -19.58 -10.18 -22.51
CA ASP A 129 -20.70 -10.35 -23.44
C ASP A 129 -21.67 -9.17 -23.39
N ALA A 130 -21.91 -8.60 -22.21
CA ALA A 130 -22.81 -7.46 -22.03
C ALA A 130 -22.19 -6.09 -22.39
N LYS A 131 -20.86 -5.92 -22.27
CA LYS A 131 -20.21 -4.60 -22.36
C LYS A 131 -19.32 -4.41 -23.58
N LEU A 132 -18.74 -5.49 -24.10
CA LEU A 132 -17.82 -5.43 -25.24
C LEU A 132 -18.50 -4.99 -26.54
N PRO A 133 -19.74 -5.44 -26.88
CA PRO A 133 -20.38 -5.01 -28.13
C PRO A 133 -20.50 -3.48 -28.27
N GLY A 134 -20.98 -2.79 -27.22
CA GLY A 134 -21.13 -1.33 -27.25
C GLY A 134 -19.80 -0.59 -27.38
N MET A 135 -18.74 -1.06 -26.70
CA MET A 135 -17.41 -0.44 -26.84
C MET A 135 -16.84 -0.61 -28.26
N VAL A 136 -17.09 -1.75 -28.89
CA VAL A 136 -16.65 -2.00 -30.27
C VAL A 136 -17.44 -1.14 -31.25
N GLU A 137 -18.76 -1.02 -31.10
CA GLU A 137 -19.59 -0.14 -31.93
C GLU A 137 -19.12 1.31 -31.87
N ASP A 138 -18.86 1.84 -30.67
CA ASP A 138 -18.35 3.21 -30.49
C ASP A 138 -16.97 3.44 -31.12
N MET A 139 -16.11 2.42 -31.08
CA MET A 139 -14.76 2.49 -31.66
C MET A 139 -14.82 2.37 -33.18
N VAL A 140 -15.65 1.48 -33.72
CA VAL A 140 -15.88 1.32 -35.16
C VAL A 140 -16.57 2.55 -35.75
N ALA A 141 -17.56 3.13 -35.07
CA ALA A 141 -18.22 4.36 -35.52
C ALA A 141 -17.24 5.52 -35.63
N ARG A 142 -16.34 5.67 -34.64
CA ARG A 142 -15.24 6.65 -34.68
C ARG A 142 -14.27 6.39 -35.84
N GLU A 143 -13.93 5.12 -36.07
CA GLU A 143 -13.02 4.72 -37.14
C GLU A 143 -13.62 4.98 -38.54
N ILE A 144 -14.89 4.64 -38.74
CA ILE A 144 -15.61 4.93 -40.00
C ILE A 144 -15.69 6.44 -40.22
N ALA A 145 -16.10 7.21 -39.20
CA ALA A 145 -16.19 8.67 -39.31
C ALA A 145 -14.85 9.28 -39.76
N ARG A 146 -13.75 8.84 -39.14
CA ARG A 146 -12.38 9.26 -39.52
C ARG A 146 -12.07 8.96 -40.98
N ILE A 147 -12.36 7.75 -41.47
CA ILE A 147 -12.08 7.36 -42.86
C ILE A 147 -12.95 8.16 -43.84
N THR A 148 -14.23 8.39 -43.50
CA THR A 148 -15.15 9.12 -44.38
C THR A 148 -14.86 10.62 -44.46
N GLN A 149 -14.26 11.21 -43.43
CA GLN A 149 -14.00 12.64 -43.33
C GLN A 149 -12.57 13.02 -43.79
N GLY A 150 -11.68 12.03 -43.91
CA GLY A 150 -10.32 12.17 -44.43
C GLY A 150 -10.18 11.97 -45.94
N ARG A 151 -11.28 11.91 -46.71
CA ARG A 151 -11.28 11.86 -48.18
C ARG A 151 -11.83 13.15 -48.77
#